data_AF-A0A6S6SV31-F1
#
_entry.id   AF-A0A6S6SV31-F1
#
_cell.length_a   1.000
_cell.length_b   1.000
_cell.length_c   1.000
_cell.angle_alpha   90.00
_cell.angle_beta   90.00
_cell.angle_gamma   90.00
#
_symmetry.space_group_name_H-M   'P 1'
#
loop_
_entity.id
_entity.type
_entity.pdbx_description
1 polymer ?
#
loop_
_entity_poly.entity_id
_entity_poly.type
_entity_poly.pdbx_seq_one_letter_code
_entity_poly.pdbx_strand_id
1 'polypeptide(L)'
;MVESLLAKSLNQHMVNQTYSKMSEKDKLVFLDHCTPIFQYHMDRLAKIEQSIIYYLAIPDRRSLTKDILPKKQTNLFLSKKLRVESKSLSVYLKRLFDNGLISREKINDKNYIYSIKDIILIDWLRMREPNKKTILISL
;
A
#
# COMPACT_ATOMS: atom_id res chain seq x y z
N MET A 1 27.10 -4.03 -6.48
CA MET A 1 25.81 -3.31 -6.34
C MET A 1 24.60 -4.24 -6.21
N VAL A 2 24.56 -5.37 -6.94
CA VAL A 2 23.47 -6.38 -6.90
C VAL A 2 23.33 -7.08 -5.54
N GLU A 3 24.45 -7.38 -4.85
CA GLU A 3 24.44 -8.01 -3.52
C GLU A 3 23.75 -7.16 -2.45
N SER A 4 23.84 -5.82 -2.53
CA SER A 4 23.17 -4.92 -1.57
C SER A 4 21.65 -4.89 -1.76
N LEU A 5 21.16 -5.10 -2.98
CA LEU A 5 19.72 -5.12 -3.29
C LEU A 5 19.11 -6.47 -2.92
N LEU A 6 19.82 -7.57 -3.17
CA LEU A 6 19.44 -8.90 -2.73
C LEU A 6 19.39 -8.97 -1.20
N ALA A 7 20.41 -8.45 -0.50
CA ALA A 7 20.42 -8.40 0.97
C ALA A 7 19.28 -7.55 1.54
N LYS A 8 18.97 -6.40 0.94
CA LYS A 8 17.81 -5.57 1.33
C LYS A 8 16.47 -6.28 1.09
N SER A 9 16.35 -6.98 -0.04
CA SER A 9 15.15 -7.77 -0.37
C SER A 9 14.98 -8.98 0.55
N LEU A 10 16.08 -9.67 0.90
CA LEU A 10 16.08 -10.79 1.82
C LEU A 10 15.70 -10.34 3.23
N ASN A 11 16.27 -9.23 3.69
CA ASN A 11 15.94 -8.62 4.98
C ASN A 11 14.47 -8.20 5.04
N GLN A 12 13.93 -7.56 3.99
CA GLN A 12 12.51 -7.21 3.95
C GLN A 12 11.62 -8.46 3.99
N HIS A 13 12.00 -9.52 3.27
CA HIS A 13 11.24 -10.77 3.30
C HIS A 13 11.24 -11.39 4.72
N MET A 14 12.39 -11.45 5.37
CA MET A 14 12.50 -11.97 6.74
C MET A 14 11.69 -11.12 7.73
N VAL A 15 11.75 -9.79 7.61
CA VAL A 15 10.96 -8.86 8.44
C VAL A 15 9.46 -9.12 8.24
N ASN A 16 8.99 -9.26 7.00
CA ASN A 16 7.59 -9.55 6.71
C ASN A 16 7.15 -10.93 7.25
N GLN A 17 8.02 -11.94 7.20
CA GLN A 17 7.74 -13.27 7.77
C GLN A 17 7.70 -13.27 9.30
N THR A 18 8.56 -12.48 9.94
CA THR A 18 8.54 -12.33 11.40
C THR A 18 7.27 -11.59 11.82
N TYR A 19 6.97 -10.48 11.15
CA TYR A 19 5.78 -9.68 11.40
C TYR A 19 4.47 -10.47 11.23
N SER A 20 4.38 -11.33 10.22
CA SER A 20 3.16 -12.14 10.00
C SER A 20 2.90 -13.18 11.10
N LYS A 21 3.94 -13.58 11.85
CA LYS A 21 3.86 -14.52 12.98
C LYS A 21 3.63 -13.84 14.34
N MET A 22 3.70 -12.51 14.40
CA MET A 22 3.48 -11.75 15.64
C MET A 22 2.02 -11.85 16.10
N SER A 23 1.79 -11.76 17.42
CA SER A 23 0.45 -11.58 17.95
C SER A 23 -0.12 -10.22 17.52
N GLU A 24 -1.44 -10.07 17.49
CA GLU A 24 -2.07 -8.79 17.12
C GLU A 24 -1.62 -7.64 18.04
N LYS A 25 -1.41 -7.92 19.34
CA LYS A 25 -0.89 -6.92 20.30
C LYS A 25 0.53 -6.48 19.93
N ASP A 26 1.38 -7.43 19.57
CA ASP A 26 2.77 -7.14 19.20
C ASP A 26 2.86 -6.42 17.85
N LYS A 27 1.96 -6.74 16.90
CA LYS A 27 1.86 -6.00 15.63
C LYS A 27 1.50 -4.54 15.88
N LEU A 28 0.54 -4.23 16.74
CA LEU A 28 0.18 -2.84 17.06
C LEU A 28 1.38 -2.07 17.62
N VAL A 29 2.08 -2.64 18.60
CA VAL A 29 3.29 -2.05 19.16
C VAL A 29 4.36 -1.84 18.08
N PHE A 30 4.56 -2.84 17.21
CA PHE A 30 5.51 -2.73 16.11
C PHE A 30 5.14 -1.62 15.11
N LEU A 31 3.86 -1.52 14.73
CA LEU A 31 3.34 -0.48 13.83
C LEU A 31 3.46 0.92 14.44
N ASP A 32 3.32 1.07 15.76
CA ASP A 32 3.56 2.33 16.46
C ASP A 32 5.03 2.74 16.37
N HIS A 33 5.98 1.81 16.54
CA HIS A 33 7.40 2.09 16.35
C HIS A 33 7.76 2.45 14.91
N CYS A 34 7.08 1.85 13.92
CA CYS A 34 7.29 2.17 12.51
C CYS A 34 6.59 3.48 12.08
N THR A 35 5.68 4.03 12.90
CA THR A 35 4.87 5.20 12.54
C THR A 35 5.69 6.39 12.08
N PRO A 36 6.74 6.86 12.80
CA PRO A 36 7.47 8.05 12.39
C PRO A 36 8.09 7.90 11.00
N ILE A 37 8.53 6.68 10.66
CA ILE A 37 9.15 6.36 9.36
C ILE A 37 8.08 6.40 8.26
N PHE A 38 6.96 5.70 8.44
CA PHE A 38 5.90 5.68 7.43
C PHE A 38 5.25 7.05 7.26
N GLN A 39 5.03 7.80 8.35
CA GLN A 39 4.52 9.16 8.30
C GLN A 39 5.46 10.08 7.51
N TYR A 40 6.77 10.03 7.82
CA TYR A 40 7.78 10.80 7.08
C TYR A 40 7.75 10.51 5.57
N HIS A 41 7.61 9.23 5.19
CA HIS A 41 7.52 8.87 3.77
C HIS A 41 6.22 9.34 3.12
N MET A 42 5.08 9.20 3.81
CA MET A 42 3.78 9.64 3.32
C MET A 42 3.71 11.17 3.15
N ASP A 43 4.23 11.94 4.10
CA ASP A 43 4.21 13.41 4.08
C ASP A 43 5.00 14.01 2.89
N ARG A 44 5.96 13.26 2.35
CA ARG A 44 6.75 13.66 1.18
C ARG A 44 6.07 13.35 -0.15
N LEU A 45 5.01 12.55 -0.15
CA LEU A 45 4.22 12.27 -1.35
C LEU A 45 3.24 13.41 -1.61
N ALA A 46 2.92 13.66 -2.89
CA ALA A 46 1.84 14.56 -3.23
C ALA A 46 0.51 14.03 -2.66
N LYS A 47 -0.44 14.91 -2.32
CA LYS A 47 -1.76 14.50 -1.77
C LYS A 47 -2.47 13.43 -2.60
N ILE A 48 -2.33 13.51 -3.92
CA ILE A 48 -2.88 12.52 -4.85
C ILE A 48 -2.15 11.17 -4.79
N GLU A 49 -0.82 11.18 -4.66
CA GLU A 49 -0.01 9.97 -4.48
C GLU A 49 -0.32 9.30 -3.15
N GLN A 50 -0.46 10.08 -2.06
CA GLN A 50 -0.94 9.57 -0.78
C GLN A 50 -2.31 8.91 -0.93
N SER A 51 -3.24 9.57 -1.62
CA SER A 51 -4.59 9.04 -1.84
C SER A 51 -4.58 7.74 -2.66
N ILE A 52 -3.73 7.63 -3.68
CA ILE A 52 -3.52 6.38 -4.43
C ILE A 52 -3.06 5.27 -3.49
N ILE A 53 -2.05 5.53 -2.65
CA ILE A 53 -1.55 4.55 -1.68
C ILE A 53 -2.65 4.12 -0.70
N TYR A 54 -3.44 5.06 -0.17
CA TYR A 54 -4.59 4.72 0.68
C TYR A 54 -5.59 3.80 -0.03
N TYR A 55 -5.97 4.10 -1.27
CA TYR A 55 -6.90 3.28 -2.04
C TYR A 55 -6.33 1.91 -2.44
N LEU A 56 -5.01 1.76 -2.52
CA LEU A 56 -4.37 0.46 -2.76
C LEU A 56 -4.26 -0.38 -1.48
N ALA A 57 -4.16 0.25 -0.31
CA ALA A 57 -4.06 -0.44 0.98
C ALA A 57 -5.41 -0.95 1.50
N ILE A 58 -6.48 -0.19 1.24
CA ILE A 58 -7.82 -0.46 1.75
C ILE A 58 -8.63 -1.16 0.64
N PRO A 59 -8.89 -2.48 0.76
CA PRO A 59 -9.80 -3.13 -0.16
C PRO A 59 -11.21 -2.54 -0.01
N ASP A 60 -11.84 -2.13 -1.12
CA ASP A 60 -13.25 -1.73 -1.12
C ASP A 60 -14.06 -2.91 -0.56
N ARG A 61 -14.80 -2.73 0.55
CA ARG A 61 -15.59 -3.81 1.19
C ARG A 61 -16.59 -4.46 0.23
N ARG A 62 -16.89 -3.83 -0.92
CA ARG A 62 -17.75 -4.39 -1.97
C ARG A 62 -17.02 -5.33 -2.94
N SER A 63 -15.69 -5.44 -2.86
CA SER A 63 -14.82 -6.27 -3.70
C SER A 63 -14.24 -7.47 -2.94
N LEU A 64 -14.97 -7.99 -1.95
CA LEU A 64 -14.61 -9.12 -1.08
C LEU A 64 -14.67 -10.49 -1.80
N THR A 65 -14.14 -10.55 -3.01
CA THR A 65 -13.67 -11.80 -3.60
C THR A 65 -12.19 -11.65 -3.79
N LYS A 66 -11.46 -12.57 -3.14
CA LYS A 66 -10.00 -12.72 -3.13
C LYS A 66 -9.35 -12.23 -4.43
N ASP A 67 -8.21 -11.59 -4.25
CA ASP A 67 -7.24 -11.29 -5.29
C ASP A 67 -7.60 -10.10 -6.19
N ILE A 68 -6.95 -8.97 -5.87
CA ILE A 68 -6.42 -8.03 -6.85
C ILE A 68 -7.47 -7.24 -7.64
N LEU A 69 -7.47 -5.90 -7.48
CA LEU A 69 -8.17 -4.94 -8.36
C LEU A 69 -8.18 -5.48 -9.81
N PRO A 70 -9.35 -5.87 -10.39
CA PRO A 70 -9.35 -6.68 -11.59
C PRO A 70 -8.70 -5.92 -12.74
N LYS A 71 -7.44 -6.25 -13.00
CA LYS A 71 -6.65 -6.20 -14.24
C LYS A 71 -6.79 -5.00 -15.21
N LYS A 72 -8.00 -4.54 -15.53
CA LYS A 72 -8.30 -3.28 -16.26
C LYS A 72 -8.73 -2.14 -15.32
N GLN A 73 -8.86 -2.40 -14.03
CA GLN A 73 -9.61 -1.56 -13.11
C GLN A 73 -8.74 -0.65 -12.26
N THR A 74 -7.46 -0.90 -11.95
CA THR A 74 -6.73 0.00 -11.04
C THR A 74 -6.74 1.45 -11.53
N ASN A 75 -6.39 1.69 -12.79
CA ASN A 75 -6.43 3.04 -13.36
C ASN A 75 -7.84 3.61 -13.44
N LEU A 76 -8.81 2.82 -13.92
CA LEU A 76 -10.19 3.28 -14.08
C LEU A 76 -10.88 3.52 -12.73
N PHE A 77 -10.63 2.66 -11.76
CA PHE A 77 -11.11 2.72 -10.38
C PHE A 77 -10.55 3.95 -9.68
N LEU A 78 -9.22 4.11 -9.69
CA LEU A 78 -8.56 5.25 -9.09
C LEU A 78 -8.95 6.55 -9.80
N SER A 79 -9.05 6.55 -11.14
CA SER A 79 -9.52 7.70 -11.91
C SER A 79 -10.93 8.13 -11.49
N LYS A 80 -11.86 7.18 -11.32
CA LYS A 80 -13.22 7.45 -10.84
C LYS A 80 -13.26 7.90 -9.38
N LYS A 81 -12.51 7.25 -8.49
CA LYS A 81 -12.50 7.55 -7.05
C LYS A 81 -11.83 8.88 -6.75
N LEU A 82 -10.70 9.15 -7.40
CA LEU A 82 -9.89 10.36 -7.20
C LEU A 82 -10.32 11.52 -8.10
N ARG A 83 -11.21 11.28 -9.08
CA ARG A 83 -11.61 12.25 -10.11
C ARG A 83 -10.41 12.85 -10.85
N VAL A 84 -9.45 11.99 -11.19
CA VAL A 84 -8.23 12.35 -11.92
C VAL A 84 -8.21 11.65 -13.27
N GLU A 85 -7.77 12.35 -14.31
CA GLU A 85 -7.61 11.77 -15.64
C GLU A 85 -6.64 10.59 -15.65
N SER A 86 -6.97 9.54 -16.40
CA SER A 86 -6.16 8.32 -16.51
C SER A 86 -4.71 8.57 -16.94
N LYS A 87 -4.47 9.60 -17.77
CA LYS A 87 -3.13 9.98 -18.22
C LYS A 87 -2.28 10.52 -17.06
N SER A 88 -2.82 11.46 -16.28
CA SER A 88 -2.18 12.01 -15.09
C SER A 88 -1.98 10.94 -14.01
N LEU A 89 -2.97 10.05 -13.83
CA LEU A 89 -2.87 8.93 -12.90
C LEU A 89 -1.71 7.98 -13.24
N SER A 90 -1.49 7.71 -14.53
CA SER A 90 -0.38 6.87 -14.98
C SER A 90 0.98 7.46 -14.62
N VAL A 91 1.11 8.79 -14.59
CA VAL A 91 2.33 9.48 -14.15
C VAL A 91 2.55 9.29 -12.64
N TYR A 92 1.51 9.44 -11.82
CA TYR A 92 1.61 9.22 -10.37
C TYR A 92 1.95 7.76 -10.03
N LEU A 93 1.30 6.79 -10.69
CA LEU A 93 1.60 5.37 -10.50
C LEU A 93 3.03 5.03 -10.93
N LYS A 94 3.52 5.61 -12.04
CA LYS A 94 4.91 5.44 -12.45
C LYS A 94 5.86 5.97 -11.38
N ARG A 95 5.64 7.19 -10.86
CA ARG A 95 6.47 7.76 -9.78
C ARG A 95 6.45 6.90 -8.52
N LEU A 96 5.29 6.43 -8.09
CA LEU A 96 5.17 5.54 -6.93
C LEU A 96 5.90 4.21 -7.13
N PHE A 97 5.87 3.67 -8.36
CA PHE A 97 6.60 2.47 -8.74
C PHE A 97 8.13 2.70 -8.74
N ASP A 98 8.58 3.80 -9.34
CA ASP A 98 9.99 4.19 -9.42
C ASP A 98 10.56 4.47 -8.02
N ASN A 99 9.75 5.03 -7.11
CA ASN A 99 10.09 5.22 -5.69
C ASN A 99 10.02 3.92 -4.86
N GLY A 100 9.62 2.80 -5.47
CA GLY A 100 9.62 1.49 -4.83
C GLY A 100 8.46 1.22 -3.87
N LEU A 101 7.51 2.14 -3.70
CA LEU A 101 6.37 1.98 -2.78
C LEU A 101 5.34 0.96 -3.30
N ILE A 102 5.17 0.91 -4.62
CA ILE A 102 4.25 -0.04 -5.27
C ILE A 102 5.00 -0.95 -6.23
N SER A 103 4.55 -2.19 -6.36
CA SER A 103 4.90 -3.09 -7.45
C SER A 103 3.86 -2.98 -8.55
N ARG A 104 4.24 -3.45 -9.74
CA ARG A 104 3.31 -3.66 -10.83
C ARG A 104 3.46 -5.07 -11.38
N GLU A 105 2.35 -5.70 -11.69
CA GLU A 105 2.32 -7.01 -12.35
C GLU A 105 1.66 -6.85 -13.72
N LYS A 106 2.36 -7.30 -14.77
CA LYS A 106 1.83 -7.27 -16.13
C LYS A 106 0.78 -8.35 -16.28
N ILE A 107 -0.34 -7.99 -16.89
CA ILE A 107 -1.47 -8.90 -17.09
C ILE A 107 -1.58 -9.36 -18.52
N ASN A 108 -1.44 -8.37 -19.41
CA ASN A 108 -1.45 -8.48 -20.85
C ASN A 108 -0.69 -7.26 -21.38
N ASP A 109 -0.60 -7.12 -22.71
CA ASP A 109 0.26 -6.11 -23.33
C ASP A 109 -0.13 -4.65 -23.02
N LYS A 110 -1.35 -4.41 -22.55
CA LYS A 110 -1.87 -3.07 -22.30
C LYS A 110 -2.20 -2.77 -20.84
N ASN A 111 -2.16 -3.77 -19.95
CA ASN A 111 -2.68 -3.61 -18.60
C ASN A 111 -1.71 -4.11 -17.51
N TYR A 112 -1.71 -3.39 -16.40
CA TYR A 112 -0.92 -3.68 -15.20
C TYR A 112 -1.80 -3.60 -13.95
N ILE A 113 -1.56 -4.52 -13.01
CA ILE A 113 -2.01 -4.40 -11.62
C ILE A 113 -0.96 -3.62 -10.86
N TYR A 114 -1.39 -2.76 -9.94
CA TYR A 114 -0.50 -2.15 -8.97
C TYR A 114 -0.89 -2.59 -7.55
N SER A 115 0.11 -2.87 -6.73
CA SER A 115 -0.06 -3.24 -5.32
C SER A 115 1.04 -2.63 -4.46
N ILE A 116 0.77 -2.40 -3.19
CA ILE A 116 1.80 -1.93 -2.24
C ILE A 116 2.78 -3.08 -1.97
N LYS A 117 4.08 -2.79 -1.98
CA LYS A 117 5.11 -3.83 -1.78
C LYS A 117 5.22 -4.31 -0.34
N ASP A 118 4.98 -3.42 0.61
CA ASP A 118 5.21 -3.67 2.03
C ASP A 118 3.90 -3.94 2.77
N ILE A 119 3.75 -5.16 3.29
CA ILE A 119 2.58 -5.58 4.08
C ILE A 119 2.46 -4.80 5.39
N ILE A 120 3.58 -4.39 5.98
CA ILE A 120 3.61 -3.62 7.22
C ILE A 120 3.04 -2.22 6.95
N LEU A 121 3.37 -1.62 5.80
CA LEU A 121 2.76 -0.36 5.37
C LEU A 121 1.26 -0.49 5.13
N ILE A 122 0.81 -1.60 4.54
CA ILE A 122 -0.63 -1.86 4.34
C ILE A 122 -1.35 -1.91 5.69
N ASP A 123 -0.82 -2.65 6.66
CA ASP A 123 -1.44 -2.77 7.98
C ASP A 123 -1.38 -1.46 8.77
N TRP A 124 -0.27 -0.72 8.65
CA TRP A 124 -0.15 0.63 9.23
C TRP A 124 -1.23 1.58 8.67
N LEU A 125 -1.44 1.58 7.35
CA LEU A 125 -2.48 2.39 6.69
C LEU A 125 -3.89 1.97 7.10
N ARG A 126 -4.12 0.67 7.34
CA ARG A 126 -5.42 0.15 7.81
C ARG A 126 -5.70 0.51 9.26
N MET A 127 -4.70 0.45 10.13
CA MET A 127 -4.82 0.89 11.53
C MET A 127 -5.18 2.38 11.62
N ARG A 128 -4.67 3.17 10.68
CA ARG A 128 -4.88 4.63 10.61
C ARG A 128 -5.97 5.02 9.62
N GLU A 129 -6.69 4.07 9.03
CA GLU A 129 -7.88 4.40 8.26
C GLU A 129 -8.81 5.13 9.24
N PRO A 130 -9.22 6.38 8.93
CA PRO A 130 -10.18 7.09 9.74
C PRO A 130 -11.55 6.41 9.57
N ASN A 131 -11.71 5.23 10.17
CA ASN A 131 -12.98 4.54 10.19
C ASN A 131 -13.85 5.19 11.26
N LYS A 132 -15.05 5.55 10.82
CA LYS A 132 -16.26 5.94 11.56
C LYS A 132 -16.72 4.93 12.64
N LYS A 133 -15.81 4.22 13.31
CA LYS A 133 -16.04 3.33 14.46
C LYS A 133 -14.71 3.10 15.19
N THR A 134 -14.16 4.16 15.78
CA THR A 134 -13.39 4.02 17.03
C THR A 134 -14.41 3.93 18.17
N ILE A 135 -15.14 2.83 18.20
CA ILE A 135 -15.71 2.24 19.42
C ILE A 135 -15.05 0.87 19.46
N LEU A 136 -14.55 0.46 20.63
CA LEU A 136 -13.49 -0.52 20.86
C LEU A 136 -12.12 0.20 20.75
N ILE A 137 -11.60 0.87 21.77
CA ILE A 137 -11.60 0.56 23.19
C ILE A 137 -11.63 1.91 23.93
N SER A 138 -12.74 2.20 24.60
CA SER A 138 -12.81 3.18 25.68
C SER A 138 -13.30 2.41 26.89
N LEU A 139 -12.38 2.20 27.83
CA LEU A 139 -12.51 1.86 29.25
C LEU A 139 -13.48 0.72 29.62
#